data_AF-A0A2M9CHP6-F1
#
_entry.id   AF-A0A2M9CHP6-F1
#
_cell.length_a   1.000
_cell.length_b   1.000
_cell.length_c   1.000
_cell.angle_alpha   90.00
_cell.angle_beta   90.00
_cell.angle_gamma   90.00
#
_symmetry.space_group_name_H-M   'P 1'
#
loop_
_entity.id
_entity.type
_entity.pdbx_description
1 polymer ?
#
loop_
_entity_poly.entity_id
_entity_poly.type
_entity_poly.pdbx_seq_one_letter_code
_entity_poly.pdbx_strand_id
1 'polypeptide(L)'
;MTSTASARTAPAAPSLARRRPSDRFAGWAAVLAGVFSVVMGTSQLIFPQDEDPAIDPRTRVLLVLFSVILWAFAVIHFALARRARSSWPAWVASAGTVLLTVGTVTSAANGIDLEFFPIVAMVANALWFIGSIALAVSLLRARRLRASLAWPLILVPVLSIIGSQMGGGILVGAYLLPLAVALLRGKADRPSTGNARS
;
A
#
# COMPACT_ATOMS: atom_id res chain seq x y z
N MET A 1 -12.24 21.71 61.31
CA MET A 1 -13.20 21.10 60.35
C MET A 1 -12.68 21.34 58.95
N THR A 2 -11.97 20.36 58.40
CA THR A 2 -11.22 20.49 57.14
C THR A 2 -12.05 19.88 56.02
N SER A 3 -12.66 20.72 55.19
CA SER A 3 -13.48 20.29 54.05
C SER A 3 -12.58 19.82 52.91
N THR A 4 -12.44 18.51 52.74
CA THR A 4 -11.79 17.89 51.58
C THR A 4 -12.73 17.95 50.38
N ALA A 5 -12.54 18.97 49.54
CA ALA A 5 -13.24 19.09 48.27
C ALA A 5 -12.83 17.93 47.34
N SER A 6 -13.75 16.98 47.16
CA SER A 6 -13.64 15.90 46.19
C SER A 6 -13.68 16.49 44.76
N ALA A 7 -12.52 16.61 44.13
CA ALA A 7 -12.41 17.01 42.73
C ALA A 7 -13.00 15.89 41.86
N ARG A 8 -14.27 16.06 41.48
CA ARG A 8 -15.00 15.17 40.58
C ARG A 8 -14.37 15.30 39.18
N THR A 9 -13.49 14.36 38.82
CA THR A 9 -12.91 14.24 37.49
C THR A 9 -14.04 14.02 36.47
N ALA A 10 -14.31 15.04 35.66
CA ALA A 10 -15.26 14.94 34.58
C ALA A 10 -14.81 13.83 33.60
N PRO A 11 -15.72 12.97 33.13
CA PRO A 11 -15.38 11.95 32.13
C PRO A 11 -14.88 12.66 30.88
N ALA A 12 -13.63 12.37 30.49
CA ALA A 12 -13.06 12.86 29.24
C ALA A 12 -13.98 12.44 28.10
N ALA A 13 -14.62 13.42 27.46
CA ALA A 13 -15.50 13.18 26.33
C ALA A 13 -14.74 12.34 25.28
N PRO A 14 -15.33 11.28 24.71
CA PRO A 14 -14.69 10.49 23.68
C PRO A 14 -14.34 11.44 22.54
N SER A 15 -13.04 11.67 22.34
CA SER A 15 -12.56 12.46 21.22
C SER A 15 -12.97 11.70 19.97
N LEU A 16 -14.05 12.17 19.34
CA LEU A 16 -14.44 11.76 18.00
C LEU A 16 -13.29 12.20 17.09
N ALA A 17 -12.28 11.34 16.95
CA ALA A 17 -11.15 11.54 16.06
C ALA A 17 -11.73 11.84 14.67
N ARG A 18 -11.70 13.13 14.30
CA ARG A 18 -12.21 13.63 13.02
C ARG A 18 -11.59 12.79 11.90
N ARG A 19 -12.41 11.95 11.26
CA ARG A 19 -11.98 11.18 10.09
C ARG A 19 -11.55 12.16 9.01
N ARG A 20 -10.25 12.19 8.69
CA ARG A 20 -9.73 13.08 7.64
C ARG A 20 -10.24 12.56 6.28
N PRO A 21 -10.81 13.41 5.40
CA PRO A 21 -11.29 13.01 4.07
C PRO A 21 -10.22 12.26 3.26
N SER A 22 -8.98 12.68 3.45
CA SER A 22 -7.79 12.11 2.83
C SER A 22 -7.51 10.64 3.21
N ASP A 23 -8.03 10.16 4.34
CA ASP A 23 -7.88 8.77 4.76
C ASP A 23 -8.93 7.86 4.12
N ARG A 24 -10.12 8.43 3.80
CA ARG A 24 -11.14 7.72 3.02
C ARG A 24 -10.68 7.49 1.60
N PHE A 25 -10.08 8.50 0.97
CA PHE A 25 -9.52 8.38 -0.37
C PHE A 25 -8.43 7.31 -0.44
N ALA A 26 -7.50 7.30 0.52
CA ALA A 26 -6.48 6.26 0.62
C ALA A 26 -7.07 4.87 0.89
N GLY A 27 -8.13 4.79 1.69
CA GLY A 27 -8.87 3.56 1.93
C GLY A 27 -9.49 3.01 0.64
N TRP A 28 -10.13 3.86 -0.17
CA TRP A 28 -10.66 3.46 -1.47
C TRP A 28 -9.59 3.09 -2.48
N ALA A 29 -8.46 3.81 -2.51
CA ALA A 29 -7.31 3.41 -3.32
C ALA A 29 -6.81 2.01 -2.93
N ALA A 30 -6.75 1.70 -1.62
CA ALA A 30 -6.40 0.36 -1.14
C ALA A 30 -7.45 -0.71 -1.48
N VAL A 31 -8.75 -0.38 -1.50
CA VAL A 31 -9.78 -1.31 -2.01
C VAL A 31 -9.56 -1.60 -3.49
N LEU A 32 -9.41 -0.56 -4.32
CA LEU A 32 -9.21 -0.70 -5.76
C LEU A 32 -7.96 -1.52 -6.07
N ALA A 33 -6.82 -1.15 -5.46
CA ALA A 33 -5.58 -1.89 -5.59
C ALA A 33 -5.77 -3.35 -5.15
N GLY A 34 -6.41 -3.59 -3.99
CA GLY A 34 -6.62 -4.93 -3.48
C GLY A 34 -7.47 -5.81 -4.40
N VAL A 35 -8.62 -5.30 -4.87
CA VAL A 35 -9.51 -6.02 -5.78
C VAL A 35 -8.79 -6.33 -7.09
N PHE A 36 -8.13 -5.34 -7.70
CA PHE A 36 -7.43 -5.55 -8.96
C PHE A 36 -6.22 -6.48 -8.81
N SER A 37 -5.50 -6.45 -7.68
CA SER A 37 -4.44 -7.43 -7.42
C SER A 37 -4.98 -8.86 -7.34
N VAL A 38 -6.15 -9.08 -6.71
CA VAL A 38 -6.79 -10.41 -6.71
C VAL A 38 -7.17 -10.83 -8.13
N VAL A 39 -7.86 -9.97 -8.88
CA VAL A 39 -8.28 -10.27 -10.27
C VAL A 39 -7.08 -10.61 -11.14
N MET A 40 -6.00 -9.83 -11.04
CA MET A 40 -4.76 -10.07 -11.77
C MET A 40 -4.10 -11.39 -11.38
N GLY A 41 -3.92 -11.64 -10.08
CA GLY A 41 -3.30 -12.87 -9.60
C GLY A 41 -4.10 -14.12 -9.96
N THR A 42 -5.44 -14.07 -9.84
CA THR A 42 -6.31 -15.16 -10.30
C THR A 42 -6.21 -15.37 -11.81
N SER A 43 -6.16 -14.29 -12.59
CA SER A 43 -6.00 -14.39 -14.04
C SER A 43 -4.66 -15.02 -14.45
N GLN A 44 -3.57 -14.70 -13.74
CA GLN A 44 -2.25 -15.29 -13.98
C GLN A 44 -2.17 -16.77 -13.58
N LEU A 45 -2.90 -17.19 -12.53
CA LEU A 45 -2.97 -18.61 -12.16
C LEU A 45 -3.77 -19.46 -13.15
N ILE A 46 -4.90 -18.95 -13.63
CA ILE A 46 -5.77 -19.71 -14.55
C ILE A 46 -5.13 -19.77 -15.94
N PHE A 47 -4.45 -18.70 -16.33
CA PHE A 47 -3.88 -18.56 -17.66
C PHE A 47 -2.45 -18.00 -17.53
N PRO A 48 -1.44 -18.84 -17.31
CA PRO A 48 -0.05 -18.39 -17.26
C PRO A 48 0.32 -17.63 -18.55
N GLN A 49 1.21 -16.63 -18.46
CA GLN A 49 1.66 -15.90 -19.64
C GLN A 49 2.60 -16.78 -20.47
N ASP A 50 2.31 -16.91 -21.77
CA ASP A 50 3.24 -17.46 -22.75
C ASP A 50 4.36 -16.43 -23.02
N GLU A 51 5.58 -16.90 -23.33
CA GLU A 51 6.77 -16.05 -23.54
C GLU A 51 6.74 -15.26 -24.87
N ASP A 52 5.59 -15.12 -25.52
CA ASP A 52 5.48 -14.39 -26.79
C ASP A 52 5.70 -12.89 -26.58
N PRO A 53 6.67 -12.26 -27.27
CA PRO A 53 6.93 -10.83 -27.16
C PRO A 53 5.78 -9.94 -27.68
N ALA A 54 4.83 -10.48 -28.44
CA ALA A 54 3.68 -9.72 -28.90
C ALA A 54 2.65 -9.48 -27.78
N ILE A 55 2.31 -8.21 -27.52
CA ILE A 55 1.29 -7.86 -26.52
C ILE A 55 -0.11 -8.19 -27.04
N ASP A 56 -0.62 -9.36 -26.67
CA ASP A 56 -1.98 -9.79 -26.92
C ASP A 56 -3.02 -8.90 -26.18
N PRO A 57 -4.31 -8.89 -26.61
CA PRO A 57 -5.34 -8.06 -25.98
C PRO A 57 -5.48 -8.28 -24.47
N ARG A 58 -5.23 -9.52 -24.01
CA ARG A 58 -5.29 -9.89 -22.60
C ARG A 58 -4.17 -9.24 -21.79
N THR A 59 -2.94 -9.28 -22.29
CA THR A 59 -1.78 -8.62 -21.67
C THR A 59 -2.01 -7.12 -21.57
N ARG A 60 -2.64 -6.48 -22.57
CA ARG A 60 -3.02 -5.06 -22.47
C ARG A 60 -3.94 -4.78 -21.27
N VAL A 61 -4.95 -5.63 -21.05
CA VAL A 61 -5.87 -5.48 -19.91
C VAL A 61 -5.11 -5.63 -18.58
N LEU A 62 -4.21 -6.61 -18.48
CA LEU A 62 -3.37 -6.79 -17.30
C LEU A 62 -2.45 -5.59 -17.07
N LEU A 63 -1.82 -5.04 -18.11
CA LEU A 63 -0.98 -3.84 -18.03
C LEU A 63 -1.79 -2.61 -17.56
N VAL A 64 -3.03 -2.45 -18.02
CA VAL A 64 -3.92 -1.37 -17.57
C VAL A 64 -4.28 -1.54 -16.09
N LEU A 65 -4.70 -2.73 -15.69
CA LEU A 65 -4.99 -3.04 -14.28
C LEU A 65 -3.77 -2.79 -13.40
N PHE A 66 -2.58 -3.20 -13.86
CA PHE A 66 -1.32 -3.02 -13.16
C PHE A 66 -1.01 -1.54 -12.97
N SER A 67 -1.17 -0.75 -14.04
CA SER A 67 -1.01 0.70 -13.99
C SER A 67 -1.92 1.35 -12.96
N VAL A 68 -3.19 0.91 -12.86
CA VAL A 68 -4.12 1.44 -11.85
C VAL A 68 -3.69 1.04 -10.43
N ILE A 69 -3.24 -0.19 -10.23
CA ILE A 69 -2.71 -0.66 -8.94
C ILE A 69 -1.50 0.18 -8.51
N LEU A 70 -0.56 0.45 -9.42
CA LEU A 70 0.64 1.24 -9.14
C LEU A 70 0.32 2.70 -8.76
N TRP A 71 -0.62 3.34 -9.46
CA TRP A 71 -1.12 4.66 -9.06
C TRP A 71 -1.78 4.66 -7.68
N ALA A 72 -2.58 3.63 -7.39
CA ALA A 72 -3.18 3.47 -6.08
C ALA A 72 -2.13 3.27 -4.98
N PHE A 73 -1.04 2.55 -5.25
CA PHE A 73 0.09 2.43 -4.32
C PHE A 73 0.71 3.76 -3.97
N ALA A 74 0.95 4.65 -4.94
CA ALA A 74 1.47 5.99 -4.66
C ALA A 74 0.58 6.75 -3.66
N VAL A 75 -0.74 6.71 -3.86
CA VAL A 75 -1.71 7.32 -2.93
C VAL A 75 -1.63 6.70 -1.53
N ILE A 76 -1.55 5.36 -1.46
CA ILE A 76 -1.45 4.63 -0.20
C ILE A 76 -0.16 4.98 0.54
N HIS A 77 0.99 5.03 -0.16
CA HIS A 77 2.28 5.39 0.43
C HIS A 77 2.24 6.76 1.09
N PHE A 78 1.72 7.79 0.41
CA PHE A 78 1.61 9.13 0.98
C PHE A 78 0.64 9.18 2.16
N ALA A 79 -0.48 8.47 2.10
CA ALA A 79 -1.41 8.38 3.22
C ALA A 79 -0.79 7.71 4.46
N LEU A 80 0.04 6.69 4.26
CA LEU A 80 0.80 6.05 5.32
C LEU A 80 1.91 6.95 5.85
N ALA A 81 2.62 7.70 4.99
CA ALA A 81 3.65 8.65 5.42
C ALA A 81 3.12 9.73 6.37
N ARG A 82 1.86 10.16 6.24
CA ARG A 82 1.23 11.08 7.21
C ARG A 82 1.16 10.53 8.64
N ARG A 83 1.22 9.21 8.81
CA ARG A 83 1.28 8.52 10.10
C ARG A 83 2.71 8.12 10.49
N ALA A 84 3.67 8.23 9.57
CA ALA A 84 5.06 7.90 9.79
C ALA A 84 5.82 9.11 10.36
N ARG A 85 7.11 8.93 10.69
CA ARG A 85 7.96 10.06 11.15
C ARG A 85 8.53 10.90 10.01
N SER A 86 8.52 10.37 8.80
CA SER A 86 9.14 10.99 7.62
C SER A 86 8.34 10.64 6.36
N SER A 87 8.24 11.61 5.45
CA SER A 87 7.64 11.46 4.13
C SER A 87 8.60 10.94 3.06
N TRP A 88 9.92 11.00 3.31
CA TRP A 88 10.94 10.54 2.37
C TRP A 88 10.72 9.10 1.88
N PRO A 89 10.41 8.11 2.75
CA PRO A 89 10.15 6.75 2.28
C PRO A 89 8.98 6.63 1.31
N ALA A 90 7.93 7.44 1.50
CA ALA A 90 6.78 7.44 0.59
C ALA A 90 7.12 8.06 -0.76
N TRP A 91 7.97 9.10 -0.80
CA TRP A 91 8.47 9.65 -2.05
C TRP A 91 9.28 8.63 -2.83
N VAL A 92 10.23 7.96 -2.17
CA VAL A 92 11.06 6.91 -2.79
C VAL A 92 10.20 5.76 -3.31
N ALA A 93 9.28 5.24 -2.49
CA ALA A 93 8.39 4.15 -2.90
C ALA A 93 7.48 4.56 -4.07
N SER A 94 6.89 5.76 -4.00
CA SER A 94 5.97 6.27 -5.03
C SER A 94 6.68 6.58 -6.35
N ALA A 95 7.91 7.09 -6.31
CA ALA A 95 8.72 7.30 -7.50
C ALA A 95 8.94 5.98 -8.25
N GLY A 96 9.25 4.89 -7.52
CA GLY A 96 9.33 3.55 -8.10
C GLY A 96 8.02 3.12 -8.78
N THR A 97 6.89 3.22 -8.10
CA THR A 97 5.60 2.83 -8.68
C THR A 97 5.18 3.70 -9.88
N VAL A 98 5.50 5.00 -9.86
CA VAL A 98 5.20 5.92 -10.97
C VAL A 98 6.08 5.60 -12.18
N LEU A 99 7.38 5.35 -11.99
CA LEU A 99 8.29 4.94 -13.07
C LEU A 99 7.84 3.63 -13.72
N LEU A 100 7.47 2.63 -12.92
CA LEU A 100 6.88 1.39 -13.44
C LEU A 100 5.60 1.65 -14.23
N THR A 101 4.75 2.55 -13.75
CA THR A 101 3.50 2.90 -14.45
C THR A 101 3.78 3.52 -15.81
N VAL A 102 4.70 4.48 -15.86
CA VAL A 102 5.10 5.13 -17.12
C VAL A 102 5.64 4.09 -18.10
N GLY A 103 6.54 3.21 -17.66
CA GLY A 103 7.05 2.14 -18.53
C GLY A 103 5.96 1.18 -18.99
N THR A 104 5.09 0.73 -18.09
CA THR A 104 3.95 -0.16 -18.38
C THR A 104 3.01 0.44 -19.43
N VAL A 105 2.63 1.71 -19.26
CA VAL A 105 1.75 2.43 -20.20
C VAL A 105 2.45 2.64 -21.54
N THR A 106 3.75 2.94 -21.52
CA THR A 106 4.53 3.14 -22.74
C THR A 106 4.65 1.84 -23.54
N SER A 107 4.95 0.70 -22.90
CA SER A 107 4.95 -0.62 -23.55
C SER A 107 3.56 -0.95 -24.12
N ALA A 108 2.50 -0.74 -23.34
CA ALA A 108 1.13 -0.98 -23.81
C ALA A 108 0.75 -0.13 -25.03
N ALA A 109 1.22 1.12 -25.10
CA ALA A 109 0.96 2.02 -26.22
C ALA A 109 1.75 1.64 -27.49
N ASN A 110 2.99 1.17 -27.34
CA ASN A 110 3.83 0.76 -28.47
C ASN A 110 3.56 -0.69 -28.94
N GLY A 111 2.87 -1.50 -28.13
CA GLY A 111 2.54 -2.89 -28.46
C GLY A 111 3.72 -3.86 -28.34
N ILE A 112 4.88 -3.37 -27.91
CA ILE A 112 6.11 -4.11 -27.62
C ILE A 112 6.79 -3.51 -26.38
N ASP A 113 7.55 -4.32 -25.66
CA ASP A 113 8.42 -3.82 -24.60
C ASP A 113 9.63 -3.08 -25.19
N LEU A 114 9.91 -1.89 -24.65
CA LEU A 114 11.06 -1.10 -25.07
C LEU A 114 12.36 -1.68 -24.52
N GLU A 115 13.44 -1.68 -25.30
CA GLU A 115 14.73 -2.29 -24.91
C GLU A 115 15.32 -1.73 -23.61
N PHE A 116 15.06 -0.47 -23.27
CA PHE A 116 15.53 0.14 -22.02
C PHE A 116 14.63 -0.15 -20.81
N PHE A 117 13.43 -0.69 -21.03
CA PHE A 117 12.45 -0.94 -19.96
C PHE A 117 12.99 -1.85 -18.85
N PRO A 118 13.74 -2.95 -19.11
CA PRO A 118 14.30 -3.79 -18.06
C PRO A 118 15.17 -3.01 -17.05
N ILE A 119 15.99 -2.07 -17.54
CA ILE A 119 16.85 -1.24 -16.69
C ILE A 119 16.01 -0.30 -15.83
N VAL A 120 15.03 0.37 -16.44
CA VAL A 120 14.10 1.27 -15.73
C VAL A 120 13.29 0.50 -14.70
N ALA A 121 12.77 -0.68 -15.06
CA ALA A 121 12.01 -1.55 -14.18
C ALA A 121 12.85 -2.01 -12.99
N MET A 122 14.12 -2.39 -13.21
CA MET A 122 15.03 -2.75 -12.12
C MET A 122 15.22 -1.60 -11.12
N VAL A 123 15.49 -0.39 -11.60
CA VAL A 123 15.64 0.81 -10.74
C VAL A 123 14.34 1.11 -10.01
N ALA A 124 13.22 1.09 -10.72
CA ALA A 124 11.91 1.41 -10.17
C ALA A 124 11.47 0.40 -9.11
N ASN A 125 11.72 -0.89 -9.33
CA ASN A 125 11.50 -1.97 -8.36
C ASN A 125 12.37 -1.78 -7.11
N ALA A 126 13.66 -1.43 -7.28
CA ALA A 126 14.55 -1.15 -6.15
C ALA A 126 14.06 0.03 -5.31
N LEU A 127 13.66 1.13 -5.95
CA LEU A 127 13.06 2.30 -5.28
C LEU A 127 11.78 1.91 -4.53
N TRP A 128 10.88 1.17 -5.19
CA TRP A 128 9.64 0.72 -4.56
C TRP A 128 9.91 -0.14 -3.33
N PHE A 129 10.84 -1.10 -3.42
CA PHE A 129 11.19 -2.00 -2.33
C PHE A 129 11.88 -1.27 -1.16
N ILE A 130 12.92 -0.49 -1.43
CA ILE A 130 13.65 0.27 -0.41
C ILE A 130 12.72 1.27 0.29
N GLY A 131 11.90 1.99 -0.49
CA GLY A 131 10.90 2.90 0.05
C GLY A 131 9.87 2.19 0.95
N SER A 132 9.41 0.99 0.55
CA SER A 132 8.47 0.18 1.33
C SER A 132 9.07 -0.29 2.66
N ILE A 133 10.35 -0.72 2.68
CA ILE A 133 11.07 -1.06 3.91
C ILE A 133 11.17 0.16 4.82
N ALA A 134 11.69 1.27 4.29
CA ALA A 134 11.89 2.47 5.08
C ALA A 134 10.56 3.02 5.62
N LEU A 135 9.47 2.89 4.86
CA LEU A 135 8.13 3.31 5.28
C LEU A 135 7.60 2.39 6.39
N ALA A 136 7.72 1.08 6.25
CA ALA A 136 7.34 0.10 7.27
C ALA A 136 8.09 0.36 8.59
N VAL A 137 9.41 0.54 8.53
CA VAL A 137 10.24 0.86 9.70
C VAL A 137 9.84 2.19 10.32
N SER A 138 9.59 3.23 9.52
CA SER A 138 9.14 4.54 10.00
C SER A 138 7.79 4.47 10.70
N LEU A 139 6.84 3.69 10.19
CA LEU A 139 5.53 3.43 10.79
C LEU A 139 5.64 2.67 12.12
N LEU A 140 6.48 1.63 12.15
CA LEU A 140 6.76 0.84 13.36
C LEU A 140 7.40 1.71 14.45
N ARG A 141 8.39 2.53 14.09
CA ARG A 141 9.05 3.48 15.01
C ARG A 141 8.09 4.57 15.48
N ALA A 142 7.17 5.04 14.64
CA ALA A 142 6.14 6.00 15.03
C ALA A 142 5.08 5.40 15.98
N ARG A 143 4.97 4.06 16.05
CA ARG A 143 3.92 3.32 16.78
C ARG A 143 2.49 3.73 16.38
N ARG A 144 2.32 4.34 15.19
CA ARG A 144 1.04 4.81 14.65
C ARG A 144 0.33 3.78 13.78
N LEU A 145 0.98 2.66 13.46
CA LEU A 145 0.34 1.55 12.74
C LEU A 145 0.57 0.25 13.52
N ARG A 146 -0.43 -0.63 13.53
CA ARG A 146 -0.27 -1.99 14.09
C ARG A 146 0.83 -2.72 13.32
N ALA A 147 1.71 -3.43 14.04
CA ALA A 147 2.83 -4.14 13.43
C ALA A 147 2.38 -5.18 12.39
N SER A 148 1.22 -5.81 12.62
CA SER A 148 0.59 -6.75 11.67
C SER A 148 0.21 -6.12 10.33
N LEU A 149 0.02 -4.79 10.27
CA LEU A 149 -0.24 -4.05 9.02
C LEU A 149 1.04 -3.44 8.45
N ALA A 150 2.05 -3.16 9.27
CA ALA A 150 3.29 -2.54 8.81
C ALA A 150 4.26 -3.55 8.17
N TRP A 151 4.43 -4.73 8.77
CA TRP A 151 5.39 -5.73 8.27
C TRP A 151 5.07 -6.25 6.87
N PRO A 152 3.81 -6.59 6.52
CA PRO A 152 3.52 -7.10 5.19
C PRO A 152 3.79 -6.09 4.07
N LEU A 153 3.90 -4.79 4.37
CA LEU A 153 4.25 -3.76 3.40
C LEU A 153 5.60 -4.05 2.71
N ILE A 154 6.54 -4.69 3.42
CA ILE A 154 7.84 -5.09 2.89
C ILE A 154 7.69 -6.22 1.86
N LEU A 155 6.70 -7.10 2.07
CA LEU A 155 6.47 -8.25 1.21
C LEU A 155 5.71 -7.88 -0.07
N VAL A 156 4.97 -6.76 -0.07
CA VAL A 156 4.14 -6.35 -1.20
C VAL A 156 4.95 -6.24 -2.51
N PRO A 157 6.09 -5.51 -2.58
CA PRO A 157 6.87 -5.45 -3.81
C PRO A 157 7.41 -6.82 -4.24
N VAL A 158 7.86 -7.64 -3.29
CA VAL A 158 8.40 -8.99 -3.57
C VAL A 158 7.33 -9.90 -4.17
N LEU A 159 6.15 -9.94 -3.56
CA LEU A 159 5.00 -10.70 -4.04
C LEU A 159 4.47 -10.17 -5.38
N SER A 160 4.55 -8.86 -5.60
CA SER A 160 4.10 -8.22 -6.85
C SER A 160 5.08 -8.45 -8.01
N ILE A 161 6.38 -8.59 -7.74
CA ILE A 161 7.41 -8.76 -8.77
C ILE A 161 7.64 -10.25 -9.02
N ILE A 162 8.20 -10.95 -8.02
CA ILE A 162 8.61 -12.35 -8.14
C ILE A 162 7.37 -13.26 -8.19
N GLY A 163 6.39 -12.96 -7.33
CA GLY A 163 5.19 -13.76 -7.21
C GLY A 163 4.15 -13.52 -8.31
N SER A 164 4.31 -12.52 -9.18
CA SER A 164 3.30 -12.14 -10.18
C SER A 164 2.80 -13.34 -10.99
N GLN A 165 3.72 -14.05 -11.65
CA GLN A 165 3.38 -15.22 -12.48
C GLN A 165 2.82 -16.41 -11.68
N MET A 166 2.97 -16.42 -10.35
CA MET A 166 2.47 -17.46 -9.45
C MET A 166 1.22 -17.02 -8.68
N GLY A 167 0.52 -15.96 -9.13
CA GLY A 167 -0.68 -15.46 -8.46
C GLY A 167 -0.43 -14.64 -7.20
N GLY A 168 0.78 -14.11 -7.02
CA GLY A 168 1.18 -13.27 -5.88
C GLY A 168 0.28 -12.06 -5.66
N GLY A 169 -0.40 -11.58 -6.72
CA GLY A 169 -1.46 -10.57 -6.64
C GLY A 169 -2.60 -10.94 -5.66
N ILE A 170 -2.93 -12.22 -5.50
CA ILE A 170 -3.94 -12.67 -4.53
C ILE A 170 -3.49 -12.36 -3.10
N LEU A 171 -2.23 -12.63 -2.77
CA LEU A 171 -1.66 -12.36 -1.44
C LEU A 171 -1.54 -10.85 -1.19
N VAL A 172 -1.13 -10.09 -2.19
CA VAL A 172 -1.11 -8.62 -2.13
C VAL A 172 -2.52 -8.08 -1.86
N GLY A 173 -3.52 -8.57 -2.58
CA GLY A 173 -4.92 -8.20 -2.38
C GLY A 173 -5.46 -8.58 -1.00
N ALA A 174 -5.15 -9.80 -0.53
CA ALA A 174 -5.51 -10.29 0.79
C ALA A 174 -4.92 -9.42 1.92
N TYR A 175 -3.79 -8.76 1.70
CA TYR A 175 -3.24 -7.77 2.62
C TYR A 175 -3.87 -6.37 2.46
N LEU A 176 -4.04 -5.90 1.21
CA LEU A 176 -4.54 -4.56 0.93
C LEU A 176 -5.99 -4.34 1.37
N LEU A 177 -6.85 -5.37 1.31
CA LEU A 177 -8.23 -5.26 1.75
C LEU A 177 -8.37 -5.00 3.26
N PRO A 178 -7.71 -5.75 4.17
CA PRO A 178 -7.62 -5.40 5.59
C PRO A 178 -7.04 -4.01 5.85
N LEU A 179 -5.99 -3.61 5.10
CA LEU A 179 -5.42 -2.27 5.20
C LEU A 179 -6.46 -1.21 4.82
N ALA A 180 -7.20 -1.41 3.74
CA ALA A 180 -8.27 -0.53 3.28
C ALA A 180 -9.35 -0.37 4.36
N VAL A 181 -9.80 -1.46 4.97
CA VAL A 181 -10.76 -1.43 6.08
C VAL A 181 -10.22 -0.64 7.26
N ALA A 182 -8.94 -0.79 7.61
CA ALA A 182 -8.30 -0.03 8.67
C ALA A 182 -8.24 1.47 8.37
N LEU A 183 -7.92 1.85 7.13
CA LEU A 183 -7.88 3.23 6.65
C LEU A 183 -9.29 3.87 6.65
N LEU A 184 -10.29 3.20 6.08
CA LEU A 184 -11.67 3.68 6.00
C LEU A 184 -12.33 3.86 7.38
N ARG A 185 -12.00 2.96 8.33
CA ARG A 185 -12.51 3.03 9.70
C ARG A 185 -11.74 3.98 10.60
N GLY A 186 -10.57 4.49 10.16
CA GLY A 186 -9.66 5.27 11.01
C GLY A 186 -9.08 4.45 12.17
N LYS A 187 -9.09 3.11 12.07
CA LYS A 187 -8.61 2.16 13.11
C LYS A 187 -7.19 1.66 12.83
N ALA A 188 -6.46 2.35 11.96
CA ALA A 188 -5.07 2.01 11.65
C ALA A 188 -4.14 2.23 12.87
N ASP A 189 -4.52 3.14 13.76
CA ASP A 189 -3.74 3.49 14.93
C ASP A 189 -3.66 2.32 15.93
N ARG A 190 -2.47 2.15 16.51
CA ARG A 190 -2.23 1.13 17.54
C ARG A 190 -3.09 1.48 18.76
N PRO A 191 -3.83 0.52 19.35
CA PRO A 191 -4.55 0.77 20.59
C PRO A 191 -3.54 1.24 21.64
N SER A 192 -3.80 2.41 22.23
CA SER A 192 -3.01 2.90 23.35
C SER A 192 -3.11 1.85 24.45
N THR A 193 -2.01 1.17 24.75
CA THR A 193 -1.88 0.40 25.98
C THR A 193 -1.96 1.39 27.12
N GLY A 194 -3.18 1.69 27.57
CA GLY A 194 -3.43 2.51 28.74
C GLY A 194 -2.70 1.88 29.93
N ASN A 195 -2.08 2.75 30.73
CA ASN A 195 -1.42 2.45 31.99
C ASN A 195 -2.11 1.31 32.75
N ALA A 196 -1.58 0.09 32.63
CA ALA A 196 -1.75 -0.97 33.62
C ALA A 196 -0.61 -0.85 34.67
N ARG A 197 -0.41 0.37 35.16
CA ARG A 197 0.38 0.66 36.36
C ARG A 197 -0.55 1.38 37.32
N SER A 198 -1.36 0.59 38.01
CA SER A 198 -2.02 0.94 39.26
C SER A 198 -1.80 -0.24 40.20
#